data_AF-A0A8T6SYM0-F1
#
_entry.id   AF-A0A8T6SYM0-F1
#
_cell.length_a   1.000
_cell.length_b   1.000
_cell.length_c   1.000
_cell.angle_alpha   90.00
_cell.angle_beta   90.00
_cell.angle_gamma   90.00
#
_symmetry.space_group_name_H-M   'P 1'
#
loop_
_entity.id
_entity.type
_entity.pdbx_description
1 polymer ?
#
loop_
_entity_poly.entity_id
_entity_poly.type
_entity_poly.pdbx_seq_one_letter_code
_entity_poly.pdbx_strand_id
1 'polypeptide(L)'
;MLEIEALVEGWEGSALTRPLIDADQMAMDPRLALVAKGVSGRPARKLFSRGGGAATTAEERFAEAYRTARGPVEVSPSTVEEVAFARVHMADLLMVGRALEAGAKEHARLKDIRPSTRAQMLGFILDAVEAGTEQILSAGIAEGHTRKGLEWEMDRIRAFLSPDVLEDIASSILKRKWDDGTRMFMEGLGTVGVMVPCLGGLSRSMLSLAASVMTGNFTVMAAPCDSPATVMVALRLANDVLEERGVRALSAFVPQDMPHIRGILAESPRVDGVVLFEEADGAHEDASQASTLNKAVVEAWETTDVAVVWDEVDVEAAARTIVSARFTDGGRLP
;
A
#
# COMPACT_ATOMS: atom_id res chain seq x y z
N MET A 1 20.46 -7.51 4.02
CA MET A 1 19.47 -6.50 4.40
C MET A 1 18.99 -5.84 3.13
N LEU A 2 17.68 -5.86 2.89
CA LEU A 2 17.04 -5.26 1.72
C LEU A 2 16.99 -3.74 1.90
N GLU A 3 17.33 -2.96 0.88
CA GLU A 3 17.16 -1.49 0.91
C GLU A 3 15.90 -1.13 0.11
N ILE A 4 14.94 -0.51 0.79
CA ILE A 4 13.68 -0.04 0.22
C ILE A 4 13.81 1.44 -0.06
N GLU A 5 14.09 1.72 -1.32
CA GLU A 5 14.31 3.06 -1.85
C GLU A 5 13.00 3.67 -2.37
N ALA A 6 12.90 5.00 -2.28
CA ALA A 6 11.89 5.71 -3.04
C ALA A 6 12.17 5.57 -4.54
N LEU A 7 11.11 5.59 -5.33
CA LEU A 7 11.24 5.60 -6.77
C LEU A 7 10.56 6.84 -7.33
N VAL A 8 11.33 7.92 -7.18
CA VAL A 8 11.04 9.31 -7.55
C VAL A 8 12.30 9.82 -8.27
N GLU A 9 12.13 10.47 -9.42
CA GLU A 9 13.25 10.95 -10.23
C GLU A 9 14.15 11.93 -9.46
N GLY A 10 15.47 11.76 -9.62
CA GLY A 10 16.47 12.63 -9.00
C GLY A 10 16.59 12.47 -7.48
N TRP A 11 16.06 11.38 -6.92
CA TRP A 11 16.29 11.03 -5.53
C TRP A 11 17.75 10.57 -5.32
N GLU A 12 18.43 11.15 -4.34
CA GLU A 12 19.84 10.88 -4.02
C GLU A 12 20.02 10.21 -2.65
N GLY A 13 18.94 9.67 -2.07
CA GLY A 13 18.93 9.18 -0.69
C GLY A 13 18.15 10.10 0.25
N SER A 14 17.52 9.52 1.27
CA SER A 14 16.98 10.27 2.41
C SER A 14 17.90 10.06 3.60
N ALA A 15 18.19 11.12 4.37
CA ALA A 15 18.84 10.95 5.66
C ALA A 15 17.92 10.23 6.66
N LEU A 16 16.60 10.22 6.40
CA LEU A 16 15.60 9.56 7.21
C LEU A 16 15.43 8.12 6.73
N THR A 17 16.06 7.21 7.46
CA THR A 17 15.88 5.77 7.27
C THR A 17 15.24 5.13 8.48
N ARG A 18 14.52 4.04 8.27
CA ARG A 18 13.90 3.25 9.33
C ARG A 18 14.15 1.76 9.11
N PRO A 19 14.64 1.01 10.12
CA PRO A 19 14.74 -0.44 10.00
C PRO A 19 13.34 -1.08 9.98
N LEU A 20 13.16 -2.12 9.16
CA LEU A 20 12.02 -3.01 9.21
C LEU A 20 12.43 -4.31 9.92
N ILE A 21 11.70 -4.63 10.98
CA ILE A 21 11.96 -5.79 11.80
C ILE A 21 11.12 -6.95 11.30
N ASP A 22 11.75 -8.11 11.24
CA ASP A 22 11.09 -9.35 10.86
C ASP A 22 9.94 -9.66 11.84
N ALA A 23 8.77 -10.01 11.32
CA ALA A 23 7.57 -10.23 12.11
C ALA A 23 7.71 -11.38 13.12
N ASP A 24 8.49 -12.42 12.81
CA ASP A 24 8.76 -13.50 13.78
C ASP A 24 9.61 -12.97 14.94
N GLN A 25 10.60 -12.11 14.65
CA GLN A 25 11.40 -11.46 15.68
C GLN A 25 10.52 -10.54 16.54
N MET A 26 9.61 -9.78 15.91
CA MET A 26 8.65 -8.93 16.60
C MET A 26 7.66 -9.74 17.45
N ALA A 27 7.24 -10.93 17.02
CA ALA A 27 6.39 -11.80 17.82
C ALA A 27 7.12 -12.36 19.05
N MET A 28 8.41 -12.69 18.89
CA MET A 28 9.27 -13.16 19.99
C MET A 28 9.62 -12.06 20.99
N ASP A 29 9.75 -10.83 20.49
CA ASP A 29 9.98 -9.64 21.29
C ASP A 29 9.32 -8.37 20.71
N PRO A 30 8.06 -8.07 21.11
CA PRO A 30 7.32 -6.90 20.62
C PRO A 30 8.00 -5.55 20.93
N ARG A 31 9.00 -5.54 21.82
CA ARG A 31 9.80 -4.35 22.13
C ARG A 31 10.57 -3.82 20.91
N LEU A 32 10.96 -4.69 19.99
CA LEU A 32 11.72 -4.33 18.78
C LEU A 32 10.94 -3.35 17.90
N ALA A 33 9.62 -3.53 17.78
CA ALA A 33 8.75 -2.65 17.01
C ALA A 33 8.76 -1.21 17.51
N LEU A 34 8.77 -1.02 18.83
CA LEU A 34 8.73 0.30 19.47
C LEU A 34 10.02 1.09 19.21
N VAL A 35 11.17 0.41 19.23
CA VAL A 35 12.46 1.03 18.95
C VAL A 35 12.62 1.29 17.45
N ALA A 36 12.18 0.36 16.59
CA ALA A 36 12.18 0.52 15.14
C ALA A 36 11.35 1.73 14.67
N LYS A 37 10.22 2.03 15.34
CA LYS A 37 9.40 3.23 15.05
C LYS A 37 10.00 4.55 15.55
N GLY A 38 11.22 4.55 16.11
CA GLY A 38 11.88 5.77 16.57
C GLY A 38 11.15 6.47 17.73
N VAL A 39 10.24 5.77 18.41
CA VAL A 39 9.54 6.30 19.60
C VAL A 39 10.62 6.60 20.64
N SER A 40 10.94 7.88 20.80
CA SER A 40 11.93 8.40 21.75
C SER A 40 11.44 8.23 23.19
N GLY A 41 11.33 6.99 23.63
CA GLY A 41 11.26 6.58 25.02
C GLY A 41 10.08 7.06 25.87
N ARG A 42 9.46 8.22 25.73
CA ARG A 42 8.57 8.72 26.81
C ARG A 42 7.21 7.99 26.92
N PRO A 43 6.45 7.74 25.84
CA PRO A 43 5.19 7.00 25.94
C PRO A 43 5.41 5.49 26.08
N ALA A 44 6.30 4.92 25.27
CA ALA A 44 6.65 3.49 25.32
C ALA A 44 7.41 3.11 26.60
N ARG A 45 8.38 3.91 27.09
CA ARG A 45 8.94 3.65 28.42
C ARG A 45 7.88 3.82 29.48
N LYS A 46 6.91 4.73 29.39
CA LYS A 46 5.82 4.78 30.39
C LYS A 46 5.03 3.47 30.41
N LEU A 47 4.58 3.00 29.24
CA LEU A 47 3.88 1.71 29.06
C LEU A 47 4.66 0.53 29.60
N PHE A 48 6.00 0.55 29.55
CA PHE A 48 6.86 -0.54 30.00
C PHE A 48 7.80 -0.20 31.18
N SER A 49 7.58 0.90 31.89
CA SER A 49 8.35 1.32 33.08
C SER A 49 7.65 0.85 34.35
N ARG A 50 8.37 0.79 35.47
CA ARG A 50 7.90 0.28 36.76
C ARG A 50 6.77 1.10 37.45
N GLY A 51 6.15 2.08 36.79
CA GLY A 51 5.32 3.10 37.46
C GLY A 51 3.96 3.44 36.82
N GLY A 52 3.27 2.49 36.18
CA GLY A 52 1.90 2.69 35.70
C GLY A 52 0.86 2.38 36.78
N GLY A 53 -0.24 3.14 36.86
CA GLY A 53 -1.41 2.76 37.66
C GLY A 53 -2.06 1.46 37.16
N ALA A 54 -3.17 1.04 37.77
CA ALA A 54 -3.88 -0.18 37.37
C ALA A 54 -4.21 -0.16 35.87
N ALA A 55 -3.84 -1.23 35.15
CA ALA A 55 -4.10 -1.34 33.71
C ALA A 55 -5.60 -1.35 33.41
N THR A 56 -6.03 -0.42 32.57
CA THR A 56 -7.43 -0.20 32.17
C THR A 56 -7.74 -0.75 30.79
N THR A 57 -6.75 -0.88 29.91
CA THR A 57 -6.93 -1.44 28.55
C THR A 57 -6.35 -2.85 28.38
N ALA A 58 -6.65 -3.50 27.25
CA ALA A 58 -6.06 -4.81 26.93
C ALA A 58 -4.53 -4.71 26.70
N GLU A 59 -4.09 -3.63 26.05
CA GLU A 59 -2.71 -3.32 25.73
C GLU A 59 -1.90 -3.03 27.01
N GLU A 60 -2.48 -2.28 27.95
CA GLU A 60 -1.85 -2.01 29.26
C GLU A 60 -1.69 -3.30 30.07
N ARG A 61 -2.71 -4.18 30.07
CA ARG A 61 -2.64 -5.49 30.73
C ARG A 61 -1.60 -6.41 30.09
N PHE A 62 -1.53 -6.42 28.75
CA PHE A 62 -0.48 -7.13 28.03
C PHE A 62 0.91 -6.60 28.41
N ALA A 63 1.10 -5.28 28.41
CA ALA A 63 2.38 -4.67 28.75
C ALA A 63 2.78 -4.96 30.21
N GLU A 64 1.83 -4.97 31.15
CA GLU A 64 2.06 -5.35 32.54
C GLU A 64 2.42 -6.82 32.72
N ALA A 65 1.68 -7.73 32.10
CA ALA A 65 1.97 -9.16 32.11
C ALA A 65 3.35 -9.44 31.49
N TYR A 66 3.64 -8.79 30.35
CA TYR A 66 4.92 -8.90 29.67
C TYR A 66 6.08 -8.43 30.54
N ARG A 67 5.98 -7.24 31.17
CA ARG A 67 6.99 -6.74 32.13
C ARG A 67 7.24 -7.69 33.28
N THR A 68 6.17 -8.26 33.84
CA THR A 68 6.27 -9.19 34.97
C THR A 68 7.03 -10.45 34.58
N ALA A 69 6.80 -10.96 33.36
CA ALA A 69 7.45 -12.15 32.85
C ALA A 69 8.90 -11.92 32.34
N ARG A 70 9.18 -10.75 31.72
CA ARG A 70 10.40 -10.52 30.92
C ARG A 70 11.27 -9.35 31.42
N GLY A 71 10.84 -8.60 32.41
CA GLY A 71 11.56 -7.44 32.96
C GLY A 71 11.33 -6.12 32.20
N PRO A 72 11.95 -5.01 32.65
CA PRO A 72 11.84 -3.69 32.02
C PRO A 72 12.56 -3.61 30.66
N VAL A 73 12.27 -2.55 29.89
CA VAL A 73 12.76 -2.36 28.52
C VAL A 73 14.18 -1.80 28.48
N GLU A 74 15.12 -2.62 28.04
CA GLU A 74 16.42 -2.21 27.49
C GLU A 74 16.62 -2.90 26.13
N VAL A 75 16.02 -2.36 25.07
CA VAL A 75 16.37 -2.72 23.69
C VAL A 75 17.24 -1.59 23.14
N SER A 76 18.47 -1.92 22.73
CA SER A 76 19.38 -0.96 22.13
C SER A 76 19.10 -0.83 20.62
N PRO A 77 19.46 0.32 20.00
CA PRO A 77 19.41 0.47 18.55
C PRO A 77 20.22 -0.59 17.80
N SER A 78 21.34 -1.07 18.37
CA SER A 78 22.14 -2.13 17.76
C SER A 78 21.38 -3.46 17.62
N THR A 79 20.57 -3.83 18.62
CA THR A 79 19.73 -5.03 18.56
C THR A 79 18.69 -4.92 17.44
N VAL A 80 18.13 -3.74 17.22
CA VAL A 80 17.16 -3.49 16.14
C VAL A 80 17.81 -3.66 14.77
N GLU A 81 19.01 -3.14 14.57
CA GLU A 81 19.76 -3.31 13.31
C GLU A 81 20.13 -4.78 13.05
N GLU A 82 20.44 -5.56 14.09
CA GLU A 82 20.77 -6.99 13.95
C GLU A 82 19.58 -7.85 13.46
N VAL A 83 18.36 -7.48 13.84
CA VAL A 83 17.13 -8.21 13.46
C VAL A 83 16.38 -7.55 12.30
N ALA A 84 16.90 -6.45 11.76
CA ALA A 84 16.31 -5.77 10.63
C ALA A 84 16.51 -6.58 9.35
N PHE A 85 15.43 -6.99 8.70
CA PHE A 85 15.53 -7.65 7.39
C PHE A 85 15.70 -6.63 6.27
N ALA A 86 15.20 -5.42 6.46
CA ALA A 86 15.26 -4.32 5.50
C ALA A 86 15.47 -2.96 6.17
N ARG A 87 15.87 -1.98 5.35
CA ARG A 87 15.92 -0.56 5.70
C ARG A 87 15.10 0.22 4.69
N VAL A 88 14.23 1.09 5.18
CA VAL A 88 13.34 1.92 4.36
C VAL A 88 13.79 3.36 4.39
N HIS A 89 13.87 3.98 3.23
CA HIS A 89 14.06 5.41 3.09
C HIS A 89 12.70 6.11 3.13
N MET A 90 12.53 6.97 4.12
CA MET A 90 11.27 7.70 4.31
C MET A 90 11.29 8.97 3.46
N ALA A 91 10.15 9.24 2.84
CA ALA A 91 9.93 10.43 2.01
C ALA A 91 9.77 11.68 2.87
N ASP A 92 10.50 12.72 2.51
CA ASP A 92 10.28 14.08 2.99
C ASP A 92 9.33 14.84 2.04
N LEU A 93 8.97 16.08 2.41
CA LEU A 93 8.09 16.93 1.61
C LEU A 93 8.68 17.29 0.25
N LEU A 94 10.02 17.38 0.15
CA LEU A 94 10.68 17.69 -1.11
C LEU A 94 10.50 16.54 -2.11
N MET A 95 10.64 15.30 -1.64
CA MET A 95 10.41 14.11 -2.44
C MET A 95 8.96 14.01 -2.92
N VAL A 96 7.99 14.29 -2.04
CA VAL A 96 6.57 14.32 -2.40
C VAL A 96 6.32 15.39 -3.46
N GLY A 97 6.92 16.58 -3.31
CA GLY A 97 6.86 17.65 -4.30
C GLY A 97 7.40 17.23 -5.66
N ARG A 98 8.53 16.51 -5.70
CA ARG A 98 9.13 15.98 -6.93
C ARG A 98 8.26 14.90 -7.58
N ALA A 99 7.67 14.00 -6.80
CA ALA A 99 6.73 12.99 -7.31
C ALA A 99 5.52 13.65 -7.99
N LEU A 100 4.97 14.70 -7.38
CA LEU A 100 3.86 15.48 -7.94
C LEU A 100 4.26 16.25 -9.20
N GLU A 101 5.46 16.81 -9.24
CA GLU A 101 5.99 17.49 -10.42
C GLU A 101 6.23 16.52 -11.59
N ALA A 102 6.73 15.31 -11.31
CA ALA A 102 6.86 14.25 -12.30
C ALA A 102 5.50 13.88 -12.91
N GLY A 103 4.46 13.73 -12.09
CA GLY A 103 3.11 13.48 -12.59
C GLY A 103 2.57 14.60 -13.47
N ALA A 104 2.70 15.85 -13.02
CA ALA A 104 2.28 17.01 -13.80
C ALA A 104 3.00 17.12 -15.16
N LYS A 105 4.26 16.68 -15.24
CA LYS A 105 5.07 16.70 -16.47
C LYS A 105 4.77 15.52 -17.40
N GLU A 106 4.66 14.30 -16.87
CA GLU A 106 4.66 13.08 -17.68
C GLU A 106 3.25 12.63 -18.11
N HIS A 107 2.17 13.04 -17.42
CA HIS A 107 0.80 12.58 -17.73
C HIS A 107 0.39 12.87 -19.18
N ALA A 108 0.82 14.01 -19.74
CA ALA A 108 0.50 14.38 -21.12
C ALA A 108 1.08 13.39 -22.14
N ARG A 109 2.22 12.76 -21.83
CA ARG A 109 2.81 11.71 -22.67
C ARG A 109 2.08 10.37 -22.50
N LEU A 110 1.65 10.05 -21.28
CA LEU A 110 0.95 8.79 -20.97
C LEU A 110 -0.41 8.68 -21.66
N LYS A 111 -1.18 9.77 -21.70
CA LYS A 111 -2.48 9.80 -22.36
C LYS A 111 -2.40 9.51 -23.87
N ASP A 112 -1.29 9.88 -24.50
CA ASP A 112 -1.07 9.73 -25.95
C ASP A 112 -0.63 8.30 -26.34
N ILE A 113 -0.20 7.48 -25.37
CA ILE A 113 0.11 6.07 -25.61
C ILE A 113 -1.20 5.32 -25.88
N ARG A 114 -1.29 4.55 -26.96
CA ARG A 114 -2.52 3.81 -27.31
C ARG A 114 -2.91 2.83 -26.19
N PRO A 115 -4.21 2.66 -25.87
CA PRO A 115 -4.66 1.71 -24.86
C PRO A 115 -4.10 0.29 -25.04
N SER A 116 -4.03 -0.20 -26.29
CA SER A 116 -3.43 -1.52 -26.58
C SER A 116 -1.94 -1.61 -26.26
N THR A 117 -1.18 -0.51 -26.42
CA THR A 117 0.23 -0.44 -26.03
C THR A 117 0.36 -0.41 -24.51
N ARG A 118 -0.54 0.28 -23.80
CA ARG A 118 -0.59 0.29 -22.32
C ARG A 118 -0.96 -1.09 -21.77
N ALA A 119 -1.88 -1.81 -22.42
CA ALA A 119 -2.20 -3.20 -22.12
C ALA A 119 -0.98 -4.12 -22.28
N GLN A 120 -0.21 -3.99 -23.37
CA GLN A 120 1.02 -4.75 -23.55
C GLN A 120 2.07 -4.46 -22.46
N MET A 121 2.24 -3.19 -22.08
CA MET A 121 3.12 -2.81 -20.96
C MET A 121 2.70 -3.49 -19.67
N LEU A 122 1.40 -3.57 -19.39
CA LEU A 122 0.87 -4.23 -18.22
C LEU A 122 1.07 -5.77 -18.24
N GLY A 123 1.00 -6.39 -19.41
CA GLY A 123 1.41 -7.79 -19.58
C GLY A 123 2.88 -8.02 -19.19
N PHE A 124 3.79 -7.14 -19.63
CA PHE A 124 5.19 -7.23 -19.23
C PHE A 124 5.43 -6.99 -17.74
N ILE A 125 4.61 -6.12 -17.11
CA ILE A 125 4.65 -5.93 -15.65
C ILE A 125 4.23 -7.22 -14.95
N LEU A 126 3.19 -7.90 -15.44
CA LEU A 126 2.78 -9.20 -14.90
C LEU A 126 3.94 -10.21 -14.99
N ASP A 127 4.58 -10.35 -16.15
CA ASP A 127 5.72 -11.25 -16.33
C ASP A 127 6.86 -10.97 -15.31
N ALA A 128 7.18 -9.69 -15.09
CA ALA A 128 8.22 -9.29 -14.15
C ALA A 128 7.83 -9.56 -12.69
N VAL A 129 6.57 -9.32 -12.34
CA VAL A 129 6.03 -9.62 -11.01
C VAL A 129 5.99 -11.13 -10.75
N GLU A 130 5.65 -11.93 -11.76
CA GLU A 130 5.70 -13.39 -11.67
C GLU A 130 7.13 -13.90 -11.49
N ALA A 131 8.08 -13.37 -12.28
CA ALA A 131 9.50 -13.69 -12.12
C ALA A 131 10.05 -13.27 -10.74
N GLY A 132 9.54 -12.17 -10.18
CA GLY A 132 9.90 -11.65 -8.86
C GLY A 132 9.11 -12.25 -7.68
N THR A 133 8.26 -13.25 -7.90
CA THR A 133 7.32 -13.77 -6.88
C THR A 133 8.03 -14.15 -5.57
N GLU A 134 9.15 -14.87 -5.62
CA GLU A 134 9.85 -15.28 -4.39
C GLU A 134 10.41 -14.09 -3.61
N GLN A 135 10.83 -13.02 -4.30
CA GLN A 135 11.29 -11.80 -3.64
C GLN A 135 10.12 -11.07 -2.95
N ILE A 136 8.97 -10.99 -3.61
CA ILE A 136 7.73 -10.40 -3.07
C ILE A 136 7.25 -11.22 -1.86
N LEU A 137 7.18 -12.55 -1.97
CA LEU A 137 6.79 -13.44 -0.88
C LEU A 137 7.73 -13.34 0.31
N SER A 138 9.04 -13.33 0.07
CA SER A 138 10.05 -13.20 1.12
C SER A 138 9.89 -11.87 1.88
N ALA A 139 9.71 -10.76 1.17
CA ALA A 139 9.46 -9.46 1.78
C ALA A 139 8.16 -9.46 2.61
N GLY A 140 7.06 -10.00 2.08
CA GLY A 140 5.78 -9.98 2.79
C GLY A 140 5.71 -10.90 3.99
N ILE A 141 6.35 -12.07 3.92
CA ILE A 141 6.46 -12.96 5.08
C ILE A 141 7.26 -12.27 6.19
N ALA A 142 8.37 -11.59 5.84
CA ALA A 142 9.13 -10.81 6.81
C ALA A 142 8.32 -9.64 7.42
N GLU A 143 7.34 -9.10 6.69
CA GLU A 143 6.37 -8.10 7.19
C GLU A 143 5.17 -8.70 7.96
N GLY A 144 5.13 -10.02 8.10
CA GLY A 144 4.10 -10.73 8.86
C GLY A 144 2.83 -11.03 8.07
N HIS A 145 2.90 -11.02 6.74
CA HIS A 145 1.86 -11.63 5.92
C HIS A 145 2.04 -13.14 5.88
N THR A 146 0.92 -13.86 5.79
CA THR A 146 0.96 -15.29 5.53
C THR A 146 1.27 -15.54 4.07
N ARG A 147 2.06 -16.59 3.77
CA ARG A 147 2.34 -17.00 2.38
C ARG A 147 1.04 -17.17 1.57
N LYS A 148 0.03 -17.81 2.16
CA LYS A 148 -1.27 -18.05 1.50
C LYS A 148 -2.03 -16.74 1.22
N GLY A 149 -1.95 -15.75 2.12
CA GLY A 149 -2.52 -14.43 1.91
C GLY A 149 -1.87 -13.72 0.72
N LEU A 150 -0.54 -13.74 0.65
CA LEU A 150 0.20 -13.16 -0.47
C LEU A 150 -0.05 -13.90 -1.80
N GLU A 151 -0.12 -15.23 -1.78
CA GLU A 151 -0.48 -16.04 -2.95
C GLU A 151 -1.86 -15.65 -3.48
N TRP A 152 -2.84 -15.46 -2.60
CA TRP A 152 -4.17 -14.98 -2.97
C TRP A 152 -4.13 -13.57 -3.58
N GLU A 153 -3.34 -12.65 -3.03
CA GLU A 153 -3.16 -11.32 -3.62
C GLU A 153 -2.50 -11.38 -5.01
N MET A 154 -1.50 -12.24 -5.18
CA MET A 154 -0.85 -12.49 -6.47
C MET A 154 -1.82 -13.08 -7.49
N ASP A 155 -2.72 -13.96 -7.08
CA ASP A 155 -3.77 -14.49 -7.97
C ASP A 155 -4.74 -13.40 -8.43
N ARG A 156 -5.06 -12.41 -7.56
CA ARG A 156 -5.86 -11.24 -7.98
C ARG A 156 -5.11 -10.37 -8.98
N ILE A 157 -3.81 -10.19 -8.79
CA ILE A 157 -2.94 -9.46 -9.72
C ILE A 157 -2.96 -10.19 -11.08
N ARG A 158 -2.70 -11.49 -11.12
CA ARG A 158 -2.74 -12.32 -12.33
C ARG A 158 -4.09 -12.24 -13.04
N ALA A 159 -5.18 -12.38 -12.29
CA ALA A 159 -6.52 -12.36 -12.87
C ALA A 159 -6.87 -11.01 -13.49
N PHE A 160 -6.41 -9.89 -12.93
CA PHE A 160 -6.69 -8.57 -13.49
C PHE A 160 -5.76 -8.19 -14.65
N LEU A 161 -4.50 -8.61 -14.58
CA LEU A 161 -3.49 -8.35 -15.61
C LEU A 161 -3.46 -9.42 -16.70
N SER A 162 -4.44 -10.33 -16.71
CA SER A 162 -4.51 -11.35 -17.73
C SER A 162 -4.75 -10.71 -19.12
N PRO A 163 -4.15 -11.25 -20.20
CA PRO A 163 -4.20 -10.62 -21.52
C PRO A 163 -5.62 -10.36 -22.05
N ASP A 164 -6.54 -11.30 -21.79
CA ASP A 164 -7.96 -11.21 -22.16
C ASP A 164 -8.67 -10.06 -21.44
N VAL A 165 -8.46 -9.93 -20.12
CA VAL A 165 -9.04 -8.83 -19.33
C VAL A 165 -8.46 -7.48 -19.78
N LEU A 166 -7.15 -7.39 -20.02
CA LEU A 166 -6.52 -6.16 -20.46
C LEU A 166 -6.96 -5.75 -21.88
N GLU A 167 -7.16 -6.71 -22.79
CA GLU A 167 -7.68 -6.47 -24.14
C GLU A 167 -9.12 -5.95 -24.09
N ASP A 168 -9.97 -6.58 -23.27
CA ASP A 168 -11.36 -6.16 -23.07
C ASP A 168 -11.43 -4.73 -22.53
N ILE A 169 -10.65 -4.40 -21.50
CA ILE A 169 -10.58 -3.04 -20.94
C ILE A 169 -10.09 -2.05 -22.01
N ALA A 170 -9.01 -2.35 -22.72
CA ALA A 170 -8.45 -1.47 -23.75
C ALA A 170 -9.47 -1.21 -24.88
N SER A 171 -10.28 -2.20 -25.25
CA SER A 171 -11.33 -2.07 -26.27
C SER A 171 -12.47 -1.17 -25.80
N SER A 172 -12.83 -1.24 -24.51
CA SER A 172 -13.91 -0.47 -23.90
C SER A 172 -13.59 1.03 -23.77
N ILE A 173 -12.32 1.37 -23.56
CA ILE A 173 -11.84 2.77 -23.45
C ILE A 173 -12.11 3.56 -24.73
N LEU A 174 -12.17 2.88 -25.87
CA LEU A 174 -12.13 3.53 -27.17
C LEU A 174 -13.51 3.88 -27.75
N LYS A 175 -14.64 3.33 -27.25
CA LYS A 175 -15.87 3.29 -28.06
C LYS A 175 -17.17 3.28 -27.27
N ARG A 176 -17.85 4.43 -27.19
CA ARG A 176 -19.30 4.46 -27.43
C ARG A 176 -19.59 5.31 -28.65
N LYS A 177 -20.26 4.70 -29.64
CA LYS A 177 -20.81 5.39 -30.81
C LYS A 177 -22.32 5.22 -30.76
N TRP A 178 -23.05 6.32 -30.80
CA TRP A 178 -24.51 6.31 -30.88
C TRP A 178 -24.98 6.30 -32.34
N ASP A 179 -26.23 5.91 -32.57
CA ASP A 179 -26.83 5.77 -33.91
C ASP A 179 -26.88 7.10 -34.68
N ASP A 180 -26.91 8.22 -33.95
CA ASP A 180 -26.86 9.59 -34.48
C ASP A 180 -25.45 10.00 -34.97
N GLY A 181 -24.45 9.13 -34.78
CA GLY A 181 -23.04 9.38 -35.15
C GLY A 181 -22.18 9.99 -34.05
N THR A 182 -22.76 10.34 -32.88
CA THR A 182 -22.03 10.86 -31.71
C THR A 182 -21.01 9.83 -31.22
N ARG A 183 -19.84 10.31 -30.77
CA ARG A 183 -18.76 9.46 -30.21
C ARG A 183 -18.36 9.95 -28.84
N MET A 184 -18.18 9.01 -27.91
CA MET A 184 -17.57 9.24 -26.61
C MET A 184 -16.16 8.69 -26.62
N PHE A 185 -15.23 9.49 -26.09
CA PHE A 185 -13.87 9.08 -25.80
C PHE A 185 -13.64 9.23 -24.30
N MET A 186 -12.95 8.26 -23.70
CA MET A 186 -12.48 8.38 -22.33
C MET A 186 -11.02 8.85 -22.35
N GLU A 187 -10.74 9.94 -21.66
CA GLU A 187 -9.39 10.49 -21.47
C GLU A 187 -8.93 10.22 -20.03
N GLY A 188 -7.61 10.10 -19.84
CA GLY A 188 -7.02 10.05 -18.51
C GLY A 188 -7.29 11.35 -17.75
N LEU A 189 -7.45 11.24 -16.44
CA LEU A 189 -7.61 12.37 -15.53
C LEU A 189 -6.36 13.25 -15.48
N GLY A 190 -5.17 12.63 -15.48
CA GLY A 190 -3.89 13.29 -15.29
C GLY A 190 -3.04 12.55 -14.25
N THR A 191 -2.82 13.16 -13.09
CA THR A 191 -2.07 12.56 -11.98
C THR A 191 -3.03 12.03 -10.91
N VAL A 192 -2.86 10.77 -10.51
CA VAL A 192 -3.67 10.12 -9.47
C VAL A 192 -2.81 9.83 -8.25
N GLY A 193 -3.21 10.37 -7.10
CA GLY A 193 -2.61 10.05 -5.80
C GLY A 193 -3.23 8.79 -5.20
N VAL A 194 -2.41 7.82 -4.82
CA VAL A 194 -2.89 6.54 -4.26
C VAL A 194 -2.29 6.34 -2.88
N MET A 195 -3.14 6.14 -1.87
CA MET A 195 -2.74 5.83 -0.51
C MET A 195 -3.01 4.37 -0.22
N VAL A 196 -1.94 3.59 -0.23
CA VAL A 196 -2.02 2.14 -0.15
C VAL A 196 -2.30 1.73 1.31
N PRO A 197 -3.27 0.82 1.53
CA PRO A 197 -3.53 0.29 2.86
C PRO A 197 -2.47 -0.74 3.25
N CYS A 198 -2.30 -0.97 4.55
CA CYS A 198 -1.53 -2.10 5.04
C CYS A 198 -2.16 -3.43 4.58
N LEU A 199 -3.50 -3.48 4.53
CA LEU A 199 -4.24 -4.68 4.18
C LEU A 199 -4.53 -4.83 2.69
N GLY A 200 -4.13 -5.96 2.11
CA GLY A 200 -4.25 -6.16 0.68
C GLY A 200 -3.40 -5.16 -0.11
N GLY A 201 -2.36 -4.62 0.52
CA GLY A 201 -1.55 -3.52 -0.01
C GLY A 201 -0.88 -3.90 -1.32
N LEU A 202 -0.44 -5.15 -1.47
CA LEU A 202 0.20 -5.66 -2.68
C LEU A 202 -0.76 -5.60 -3.87
N SER A 203 -1.91 -6.28 -3.77
CA SER A 203 -2.91 -6.32 -4.85
C SER A 203 -3.52 -4.95 -5.11
N ARG A 204 -3.87 -4.17 -4.07
CA ARG A 204 -4.45 -2.83 -4.25
C ARG A 204 -3.49 -1.85 -4.91
N SER A 205 -2.19 -1.90 -4.59
CA SER A 205 -1.16 -1.09 -5.26
C SER A 205 -1.06 -1.44 -6.73
N MET A 206 -0.90 -2.73 -7.05
CA MET A 206 -0.70 -3.20 -8.40
C MET A 206 -1.94 -2.97 -9.27
N LEU A 207 -3.14 -3.18 -8.74
CA LEU A 207 -4.39 -2.89 -9.43
C LEU A 207 -4.58 -1.39 -9.66
N SER A 208 -4.21 -0.53 -8.70
CA SER A 208 -4.30 0.93 -8.86
C SER A 208 -3.31 1.45 -9.91
N LEU A 209 -2.08 0.93 -9.89
CA LEU A 209 -1.08 1.21 -10.93
C LEU A 209 -1.60 0.72 -12.30
N ALA A 210 -2.13 -0.50 -12.37
CA ALA A 210 -2.63 -1.07 -13.61
C ALA A 210 -3.79 -0.25 -14.19
N ALA A 211 -4.77 0.12 -13.35
CA ALA A 211 -5.88 0.99 -13.74
C ALA A 211 -5.38 2.34 -14.24
N SER A 212 -4.41 2.96 -13.53
CA SER A 212 -3.84 4.25 -13.90
C SER A 212 -3.10 4.18 -15.24
N VAL A 213 -2.19 3.21 -15.41
CA VAL A 213 -1.47 2.99 -16.67
C VAL A 213 -2.45 2.70 -17.80
N MET A 214 -3.43 1.83 -17.60
CA MET A 214 -4.40 1.47 -18.64
C MET A 214 -5.20 2.70 -19.11
N THR A 215 -5.55 3.60 -18.19
CA THR A 215 -6.31 4.83 -18.49
C THR A 215 -5.44 6.02 -18.90
N GLY A 216 -4.10 5.89 -18.88
CA GLY A 216 -3.17 6.94 -19.29
C GLY A 216 -2.89 7.98 -18.21
N ASN A 217 -3.06 7.63 -16.94
CA ASN A 217 -2.74 8.46 -15.78
C ASN A 217 -1.33 8.21 -15.26
N PHE A 218 -0.71 9.24 -14.67
CA PHE A 218 0.47 9.08 -13.84
C PHE A 218 0.07 8.74 -12.40
N THR A 219 0.76 7.81 -11.76
CA THR A 219 0.45 7.36 -10.39
C THR A 219 1.47 7.92 -9.40
N VAL A 220 1.01 8.65 -8.38
CA VAL A 220 1.82 9.01 -7.21
C VAL A 220 1.36 8.14 -6.04
N MET A 221 2.19 7.18 -5.64
CA MET A 221 1.82 6.13 -4.70
C MET A 221 2.55 6.29 -3.36
N ALA A 222 1.77 6.48 -2.30
CA ALA A 222 2.25 6.41 -0.93
C ALA A 222 2.04 4.98 -0.41
N ALA A 223 3.14 4.23 -0.27
CA ALA A 223 3.13 2.87 0.28
C ALA A 223 2.81 2.89 1.79
N PRO A 224 2.36 1.76 2.37
CA PRO A 224 1.99 1.71 3.79
C PRO A 224 3.18 2.05 4.70
N CYS A 225 2.96 2.85 5.73
CA CYS A 225 4.04 3.21 6.65
C CYS A 225 4.56 2.00 7.43
N ASP A 226 3.75 0.99 7.72
CA ASP A 226 4.13 -0.09 8.65
C ASP A 226 4.68 -1.34 7.96
N SER A 227 4.17 -1.65 6.75
CA SER A 227 4.60 -2.79 5.92
C SER A 227 4.79 -2.40 4.44
N PRO A 228 5.80 -1.56 4.12
CA PRO A 228 6.02 -1.08 2.76
C PRO A 228 6.79 -2.04 1.83
N ALA A 229 7.61 -2.95 2.35
CA ALA A 229 8.61 -3.70 1.58
C ALA A 229 7.98 -4.52 0.46
N THR A 230 6.93 -5.29 0.75
CA THR A 230 6.23 -6.12 -0.25
C THR A 230 5.73 -5.28 -1.42
N VAL A 231 5.08 -4.17 -1.10
CA VAL A 231 4.53 -3.22 -2.06
C VAL A 231 5.65 -2.57 -2.87
N MET A 232 6.67 -2.05 -2.20
CA MET A 232 7.77 -1.34 -2.85
C MET A 232 8.61 -2.26 -3.74
N VAL A 233 8.78 -3.54 -3.39
CA VAL A 233 9.42 -4.55 -4.24
C VAL A 233 8.61 -4.76 -5.51
N ALA A 234 7.29 -4.97 -5.40
CA ALA A 234 6.43 -5.16 -6.57
C ALA A 234 6.40 -3.92 -7.48
N LEU A 235 6.32 -2.73 -6.88
CA LEU A 235 6.35 -1.46 -7.61
C LEU A 235 7.69 -1.18 -8.28
N ARG A 236 8.81 -1.60 -7.68
CA ARG A 236 10.13 -1.53 -8.32
C ARG A 236 10.16 -2.36 -9.60
N LEU A 237 9.72 -3.62 -9.54
CA LEU A 237 9.65 -4.49 -10.71
C LEU A 237 8.79 -3.88 -11.82
N ALA A 238 7.63 -3.31 -11.44
CA ALA A 238 6.76 -2.62 -12.39
C ALA A 238 7.42 -1.36 -12.99
N ASN A 239 8.11 -0.56 -12.17
CA ASN A 239 8.82 0.64 -12.62
C ASN A 239 9.95 0.31 -13.58
N ASP A 240 10.74 -0.73 -13.30
CA ASP A 240 11.86 -1.15 -14.15
C ASP A 240 11.35 -1.51 -15.56
N VAL A 241 10.23 -2.25 -15.65
CA VAL A 241 9.57 -2.58 -16.92
C VAL A 241 9.12 -1.33 -17.69
N LEU A 242 8.58 -0.33 -16.98
CA LEU A 242 8.15 0.94 -17.58
C LEU A 242 9.34 1.74 -18.09
N GLU A 243 10.41 1.86 -17.29
CA GLU A 243 11.62 2.60 -17.62
C GLU A 243 12.37 1.99 -18.81
N GLU A 244 12.48 0.66 -18.87
CA GLU A 244 13.04 -0.06 -20.03
C GLU A 244 12.31 0.27 -21.34
N ARG A 245 11.03 0.63 -21.25
CA ARG A 245 10.19 1.02 -22.39
C ARG A 245 10.13 2.54 -22.58
N GLY A 246 10.95 3.28 -21.83
CA GLY A 246 11.04 4.73 -21.88
C GLY A 246 9.77 5.44 -21.39
N VAL A 247 8.97 4.77 -20.55
CA VAL A 247 7.72 5.28 -19.98
C VAL A 247 7.93 5.57 -18.50
N ARG A 248 7.43 6.72 -18.04
CA ARG A 248 7.41 7.09 -16.64
C ARG A 248 5.95 7.28 -16.22
N ALA A 249 5.42 6.31 -15.48
CA ALA A 249 4.01 6.30 -15.08
C ALA A 249 3.79 6.19 -13.57
N LEU A 250 4.88 6.14 -12.79
CA LEU A 250 4.85 5.90 -11.36
C LEU A 250 5.87 6.79 -10.65
N SER A 251 5.46 7.32 -9.50
CA SER A 251 6.36 7.70 -8.42
C SER A 251 5.87 7.03 -7.15
N ALA A 252 6.69 6.20 -6.52
CA ALA A 252 6.31 5.50 -5.28
C ALA A 252 7.28 5.79 -4.15
N PHE A 253 6.77 5.93 -2.94
CA PHE A 253 7.57 6.25 -1.77
C PHE A 253 6.89 5.80 -0.47
N VAL A 254 7.66 5.72 0.61
CA VAL A 254 7.14 5.44 1.96
C VAL A 254 7.03 6.76 2.74
N PRO A 255 5.82 7.23 3.09
CA PRO A 255 5.65 8.52 3.75
C PRO A 255 6.08 8.46 5.21
N GLN A 256 6.70 9.53 5.71
CA GLN A 256 6.99 9.67 7.14
C GLN A 256 5.71 9.82 7.99
N ASP A 257 4.71 10.51 7.44
CA ASP A 257 3.44 10.84 8.09
C ASP A 257 2.31 10.69 7.06
N MET A 258 1.60 9.56 7.11
CA MET A 258 0.53 9.26 6.14
C MET A 258 -0.61 10.29 6.19
N PRO A 259 -1.19 10.67 7.35
CA PRO A 259 -2.17 11.75 7.42
C PRO A 259 -1.71 13.05 6.73
N HIS A 260 -0.46 13.46 6.96
CA HIS A 260 0.04 14.68 6.34
C HIS A 260 0.17 14.56 4.81
N ILE A 261 0.69 13.43 4.31
CA ILE A 261 0.78 13.18 2.87
C ILE A 261 -0.60 13.08 2.23
N ARG A 262 -1.58 12.48 2.90
CA ARG A 262 -2.96 12.41 2.42
C ARG A 262 -3.55 13.80 2.20
N GLY A 263 -3.43 14.70 3.16
CA GLY A 263 -3.87 16.09 3.01
C GLY A 263 -3.17 16.80 1.83
N ILE A 264 -1.85 16.59 1.67
CA ILE A 264 -1.10 17.14 0.52
C ILE A 264 -1.65 16.63 -0.81
N LEU A 265 -1.93 15.32 -0.94
CA LEU A 265 -2.48 14.75 -2.16
C LEU A 265 -3.91 15.26 -2.43
N ALA A 266 -4.72 15.37 -1.38
CA ALA A 266 -6.10 15.86 -1.45
C ALA A 266 -6.18 17.34 -1.85
N GLU A 267 -5.23 18.18 -1.45
CA GLU A 267 -5.23 19.62 -1.72
C GLU A 267 -4.43 20.03 -2.97
N SER A 268 -3.39 19.27 -3.33
CA SER A 268 -2.43 19.66 -4.36
C SER A 268 -3.07 19.89 -5.73
N PRO A 269 -2.91 21.05 -6.38
CA PRO A 269 -3.45 21.29 -7.73
C PRO A 269 -2.79 20.43 -8.82
N ARG A 270 -1.76 19.65 -8.47
CA ARG A 270 -1.06 18.71 -9.39
C ARG A 270 -1.63 17.29 -9.34
N VAL A 271 -2.70 17.07 -8.57
CA VAL A 271 -3.40 15.78 -8.45
C VAL A 271 -4.81 15.96 -8.98
N ASP A 272 -5.21 15.14 -9.94
CA ASP A 272 -6.52 15.19 -10.59
C ASP A 272 -7.50 14.18 -9.98
N GLY A 273 -6.98 13.14 -9.32
CA GLY A 273 -7.79 12.22 -8.53
C GLY A 273 -7.04 11.57 -7.37
N VAL A 274 -7.78 11.12 -6.37
CA VAL A 274 -7.24 10.42 -5.19
C VAL A 274 -7.95 9.09 -4.97
N VAL A 275 -7.19 8.08 -4.56
CA VAL A 275 -7.68 6.76 -4.16
C VAL A 275 -7.34 6.54 -2.69
N LEU A 276 -8.38 6.37 -1.88
CA LEU A 276 -8.35 6.25 -0.42
C LEU A 276 -8.87 4.87 -0.02
N PHE A 277 -8.02 4.03 0.59
CA PHE A 277 -8.37 2.66 0.95
C PHE A 277 -8.66 2.44 2.44
N GLU A 278 -8.04 3.19 3.34
CA GLU A 278 -8.22 2.99 4.79
C GLU A 278 -9.06 4.11 5.39
N GLU A 279 -10.06 3.74 6.18
CA GLU A 279 -10.76 4.67 7.06
C GLU A 279 -9.79 5.02 8.19
N ALA A 280 -9.16 6.18 8.07
CA ALA A 280 -8.32 6.75 9.10
C ALA A 280 -8.93 8.09 9.55
N ASP A 281 -8.63 8.51 10.78
CA ASP A 281 -9.04 9.82 11.27
C ASP A 281 -8.64 10.91 10.24
N GLY A 282 -9.61 11.72 9.81
CA GLY A 282 -9.41 12.77 8.80
C GLY A 282 -9.61 12.33 7.34
N ALA A 283 -9.75 11.03 7.03
CA ALA A 283 -9.78 10.56 5.65
C ALA A 283 -11.04 11.01 4.89
N HIS A 284 -12.20 11.07 5.57
CA HIS A 284 -13.42 11.61 5.00
C HIS A 284 -13.35 13.12 4.78
N GLU A 285 -12.69 13.86 5.69
CA GLU A 285 -12.45 15.29 5.53
C GLU A 285 -11.55 15.55 4.32
N ASP A 286 -10.49 14.78 4.15
CA ASP A 286 -9.59 14.88 3.00
C ASP A 286 -10.30 14.52 1.68
N ALA A 287 -11.14 13.47 1.68
CA ALA A 287 -11.97 13.09 0.54
C ALA A 287 -12.99 14.18 0.17
N SER A 288 -13.64 14.76 1.18
CA SER A 288 -14.56 15.89 1.03
C SER A 288 -13.83 17.09 0.45
N GLN A 289 -12.67 17.45 1.00
CA GLN A 289 -11.83 18.54 0.53
C GLN A 289 -11.41 18.32 -0.94
N ALA A 290 -10.92 17.13 -1.29
CA ALA A 290 -10.59 16.77 -2.67
C ALA A 290 -11.78 16.93 -3.62
N SER A 291 -12.97 16.51 -3.19
CA SER A 291 -14.21 16.67 -3.95
C SER A 291 -14.60 18.14 -4.16
N THR A 292 -14.46 19.00 -3.14
CA THR A 292 -14.71 20.44 -3.28
C THR A 292 -13.74 21.12 -4.25
N LEU A 293 -12.56 20.53 -4.45
CA LEU A 293 -11.56 20.95 -5.43
C LEU A 293 -11.77 20.31 -6.82
N ASN A 294 -12.91 19.65 -7.06
CA ASN A 294 -13.29 18.97 -8.30
C ASN A 294 -12.34 17.83 -8.73
N LYS A 295 -11.69 17.16 -7.78
CA LYS A 295 -10.89 15.97 -8.04
C LYS A 295 -11.79 14.74 -8.13
N ALA A 296 -11.37 13.75 -8.92
CA ALA A 296 -12.00 12.43 -8.84
C ALA A 296 -11.61 11.77 -7.50
N VAL A 297 -12.59 11.24 -6.77
CA VAL A 297 -12.34 10.57 -5.50
C VAL A 297 -12.85 9.15 -5.58
N VAL A 298 -11.96 8.19 -5.28
CA VAL A 298 -12.31 6.79 -5.12
C VAL A 298 -12.07 6.43 -3.66
N GLU A 299 -13.17 6.11 -2.98
CA GLU A 299 -13.17 5.64 -1.60
C GLU A 299 -13.40 4.13 -1.60
N ALA A 300 -12.51 3.39 -0.95
CA ALA A 300 -12.56 1.94 -0.85
C ALA A 300 -12.23 1.50 0.57
N TRP A 301 -13.01 2.04 1.52
CA TRP A 301 -12.87 1.88 2.97
C TRP A 301 -12.88 0.41 3.42
N GLU A 302 -12.14 0.13 4.49
CA GLU A 302 -12.27 -1.11 5.23
C GLU A 302 -13.62 -1.14 5.94
N THR A 303 -14.38 -2.22 5.76
CA THR A 303 -15.69 -2.39 6.39
C THR A 303 -15.59 -3.38 7.55
N THR A 304 -16.43 -3.18 8.56
CA THR A 304 -16.69 -4.24 9.54
C THR A 304 -17.68 -5.22 8.91
N ASP A 305 -17.16 -6.33 8.38
CA ASP A 305 -17.99 -7.35 7.79
C ASP A 305 -18.73 -8.15 8.88
N VAL A 306 -20.03 -8.39 8.68
CA VAL A 306 -20.89 -9.09 9.64
C VAL A 306 -21.35 -10.42 9.04
N ALA A 307 -21.10 -11.51 9.77
CA ALA A 307 -21.68 -12.82 9.45
C ALA A 307 -22.99 -13.03 10.22
N VAL A 308 -24.09 -13.23 9.50
CA VAL A 308 -25.40 -13.57 10.07
C VAL A 308 -25.70 -15.04 9.83
N VAL A 309 -26.00 -15.78 10.90
CA VAL A 309 -26.31 -17.21 10.88
C VAL A 309 -27.78 -17.39 11.22
N TRP A 310 -28.57 -17.96 10.30
CA TRP A 310 -29.99 -18.25 10.50
C TRP A 310 -30.19 -19.65 11.09
N ASP A 311 -31.32 -19.87 11.76
CA ASP A 311 -31.61 -21.13 12.46
C ASP A 311 -31.65 -22.36 11.52
N GLU A 312 -31.92 -22.16 10.22
CA GLU A 312 -32.05 -23.26 9.26
C GLU A 312 -30.75 -23.62 8.52
N VAL A 313 -29.61 -22.95 8.81
CA VAL A 313 -28.36 -23.22 8.06
C VAL A 313 -27.61 -24.44 8.61
N ASP A 314 -26.81 -25.06 7.75
CA ASP A 314 -25.79 -26.01 8.20
C ASP A 314 -24.76 -25.27 9.07
N VAL A 315 -24.90 -25.44 10.39
CA VAL A 315 -24.07 -24.77 11.40
C VAL A 315 -22.59 -25.12 11.24
N GLU A 316 -22.25 -26.34 10.81
CA GLU A 316 -20.86 -26.76 10.67
C GLU A 316 -20.22 -26.09 9.45
N ALA A 317 -20.95 -26.03 8.33
CA ALA A 317 -20.52 -25.28 7.16
C ALA A 317 -20.39 -23.77 7.46
N ALA A 318 -21.37 -23.19 8.15
CA ALA A 318 -21.34 -21.78 8.56
C ALA A 318 -20.12 -21.50 9.46
N ALA A 319 -19.88 -22.34 10.47
CA ALA A 319 -18.72 -22.19 11.36
C ALA A 319 -17.39 -22.24 10.60
N ARG A 320 -17.21 -23.19 9.68
CA ARG A 320 -16.00 -23.26 8.85
C ARG A 320 -15.78 -22.01 8.01
N THR A 321 -16.84 -21.51 7.36
CA THR A 321 -16.77 -20.30 6.54
C THR A 321 -16.43 -19.08 7.38
N ILE A 322 -17.08 -18.90 8.53
CA ILE A 322 -16.82 -17.77 9.44
C ILE A 322 -15.38 -17.80 9.96
N VAL A 323 -14.90 -18.97 10.40
CA VAL A 323 -13.51 -19.13 10.85
C VAL A 323 -12.54 -18.85 9.71
N SER A 324 -12.81 -19.37 8.51
CA SER A 324 -11.96 -19.11 7.35
C SER A 324 -11.90 -17.62 7.04
N ALA A 325 -13.05 -16.94 6.93
CA ALA A 325 -13.09 -15.50 6.64
C ALA A 325 -12.34 -14.71 7.72
N ARG A 326 -12.72 -14.88 8.98
CA ARG A 326 -12.25 -14.05 10.09
C ARG A 326 -10.76 -14.19 10.41
N PHE A 327 -10.17 -15.34 10.13
CA PHE A 327 -8.77 -15.63 10.41
C PHE A 327 -7.91 -15.71 9.15
N THR A 328 -8.40 -15.21 8.01
CA THR A 328 -7.56 -15.09 6.80
C THR A 328 -6.42 -14.11 7.07
N ASP A 329 -5.23 -14.47 6.58
CA ASP A 329 -3.99 -13.69 6.77
C ASP A 329 -3.67 -13.35 8.23
N GLY A 330 -3.91 -14.30 9.15
CA GLY A 330 -3.68 -14.09 10.58
C GLY A 330 -4.73 -13.21 11.25
N GLY A 331 -5.90 -13.05 10.64
CA GLY A 331 -6.96 -12.13 11.09
C GLY A 331 -6.74 -10.68 10.69
N ARG A 332 -5.82 -10.43 9.72
CA ARG A 332 -5.61 -9.11 9.13
C ARG A 332 -6.68 -8.79 8.08
N LEU A 333 -7.16 -9.80 7.34
CA LEU A 333 -8.31 -9.65 6.42
C LEU A 333 -9.63 -9.76 7.22
N PRO A 334 -10.60 -8.84 7.03
CA PRO A 334 -11.81 -8.74 7.86
C PRO A 334 -12.64 -10.02 7.97
#